data_AF-A0A2N2MCD8-F1
#
_entry.id   AF-A0A2N2MCD8-F1
#
_cell.length_a   1.000
_cell.length_b   1.000
_cell.length_c   1.000
_cell.angle_alpha   90.00
_cell.angle_beta   90.00
_cell.angle_gamma   90.00
#
_symmetry.space_group_name_H-M   'P 1'
#
loop_
_entity.id
_entity.type
_entity.pdbx_description
1 polymer ?
#
loop_
_entity_poly.entity_id
_entity_poly.type
_entity_poly.pdbx_seq_one_letter_code
_entity_poly.pdbx_strand_id
1 'polypeptide(L)'
;MSDDWADDFWYSVLGADSVLKFGCQLKEGFCMAISYFTDKSAQPVAREIESVLGSAFPLWERLVNCLAENYQMAGDLSYGGKNYGWNLWYRKSGKSLVSLYPQSGSFVAQVVLGKEQVEKALALELGAKAGGMLRNTPQLHDGKWLFIPVTTEEDVRDVEQLLLLKKRPLKTRSGK
;
A
#
# COMPACT_ATOMS: atom_id res chain seq x y z
N MET A 1 5.51 -28.70 4.27
CA MET A 1 4.29 -27.88 4.39
C MET A 1 4.68 -26.49 3.94
N SER A 2 4.57 -26.22 2.65
CA SER A 2 4.87 -24.91 2.07
C SER A 2 3.86 -23.90 2.58
N ASP A 3 4.34 -22.70 2.89
CA ASP A 3 3.52 -21.53 3.25
C ASP A 3 2.70 -21.07 2.03
N ASP A 4 1.63 -21.79 1.70
CA ASP A 4 0.73 -21.55 0.55
C ASP A 4 0.17 -20.11 0.54
N TRP A 5 0.03 -19.49 1.72
CA TRP A 5 -0.45 -18.13 1.88
C TRP A 5 0.52 -17.06 1.36
N ALA A 6 1.83 -17.34 1.33
CA ALA A 6 2.83 -16.41 0.81
C ALA A 6 2.80 -16.38 -0.72
N ASP A 7 2.53 -17.52 -1.35
CA ASP A 7 2.39 -17.59 -2.80
C ASP A 7 1.09 -16.92 -3.23
N ASP A 8 -0.05 -17.19 -2.57
CA ASP A 8 -1.31 -16.49 -2.81
C ASP A 8 -1.21 -14.97 -2.60
N PHE A 9 -0.40 -14.55 -1.62
CA PHE A 9 -0.07 -13.15 -1.38
C PHE A 9 0.67 -12.52 -2.57
N TRP A 10 1.72 -13.18 -3.07
CA TRP A 10 2.46 -12.69 -4.25
C TRP A 10 1.64 -12.79 -5.54
N TYR A 11 0.76 -13.80 -5.67
CA TYR A 11 -0.22 -13.90 -6.75
C TYR A 11 -1.16 -12.71 -6.81
N SER A 12 -1.62 -12.23 -5.66
CA SER A 12 -2.43 -11.02 -5.55
C SER A 12 -1.63 -9.73 -5.82
N VAL A 13 -0.37 -9.66 -5.41
CA VAL A 13 0.48 -8.46 -5.56
C VAL A 13 0.95 -8.28 -7.00
N LEU A 14 1.25 -9.37 -7.71
CA LEU A 14 1.90 -9.32 -9.02
C LEU A 14 0.95 -9.69 -10.18
N GLY A 15 -0.17 -10.38 -9.92
CA GLY A 15 -1.08 -10.92 -10.93
C GLY A 15 -0.55 -12.22 -11.58
N ALA A 16 -1.45 -13.09 -12.05
CA ALA A 16 -1.13 -14.45 -12.51
C ALA A 16 -0.04 -14.52 -13.61
N ASP A 17 -0.06 -13.60 -14.58
CA ASP A 17 0.95 -13.55 -15.66
C ASP A 17 2.34 -13.09 -15.17
N SER A 18 2.40 -12.20 -14.19
CA SER A 18 3.67 -11.82 -13.58
C SER A 18 4.18 -12.94 -12.70
N VAL A 19 3.32 -13.69 -12.01
CA VAL A 19 3.75 -14.78 -11.11
C VAL A 19 4.30 -15.97 -11.89
N LEU A 20 3.91 -16.19 -13.14
CA LEU A 20 4.57 -17.18 -14.00
C LEU A 20 5.99 -16.73 -14.41
N LYS A 21 6.22 -15.43 -14.63
CA LYS A 21 7.58 -14.88 -14.83
C LYS A 21 8.42 -14.86 -13.55
N PHE A 22 7.82 -14.46 -12.42
CA PHE A 22 8.46 -14.44 -11.10
C PHE A 22 8.68 -15.84 -10.51
N GLY A 23 7.80 -16.80 -10.79
CA GLY A 23 7.90 -18.20 -10.39
C GLY A 23 9.04 -18.94 -11.05
N CYS A 24 9.47 -18.52 -12.24
CA CYS A 24 10.70 -19.00 -12.86
C CYS A 24 11.95 -18.50 -12.09
N GLN A 25 11.88 -17.32 -11.48
CA GLN A 25 12.96 -16.71 -10.68
C GLN A 25 12.99 -17.18 -9.21
N LEU A 26 11.88 -17.69 -8.66
CA LEU A 26 11.81 -18.25 -7.29
C LEU A 26 12.59 -19.56 -7.10
N LYS A 27 13.05 -20.21 -8.18
CA LYS A 27 14.02 -21.31 -8.05
C LYS A 27 15.42 -20.85 -7.65
N GLU A 28 15.66 -19.53 -7.61
CA GLU A 28 16.92 -18.92 -7.21
C GLU A 28 16.73 -17.89 -6.08
N GLY A 29 16.33 -18.35 -4.89
CA GLY A 29 16.76 -17.77 -3.60
C GLY A 29 16.54 -16.28 -3.26
N PHE A 30 15.78 -15.50 -4.03
CA PHE A 30 15.60 -14.06 -3.78
C PHE A 30 14.19 -13.74 -3.27
N CYS A 31 14.06 -13.53 -1.96
CA CYS A 31 12.82 -12.99 -1.38
C CYS A 31 12.86 -11.46 -1.50
N MET A 32 12.25 -10.91 -2.55
CA MET A 32 12.13 -9.45 -2.71
C MET A 32 11.12 -8.92 -1.70
N ALA A 33 11.57 -8.14 -0.71
CA ALA A 33 10.66 -7.41 0.15
C ALA A 33 9.92 -6.33 -0.67
N ILE A 34 8.71 -5.93 -0.22
CA ILE A 34 7.95 -4.87 -0.90
C ILE A 34 8.70 -3.54 -0.86
N SER A 35 9.24 -3.17 0.30
CA SER A 35 10.01 -1.93 0.48
C SER A 35 11.46 -2.09 0.04
N TYR A 36 12.02 -1.00 -0.46
CA TYR A 36 13.46 -0.85 -0.72
C TYR A 36 14.30 -1.02 0.56
N PHE A 37 13.77 -0.57 1.70
CA PHE A 37 14.47 -0.60 2.98
C PHE A 37 14.16 -1.90 3.73
N THR A 38 15.10 -2.85 3.70
CA THR A 38 14.87 -4.21 4.21
C THR A 38 15.65 -4.54 5.48
N ASP A 39 16.66 -3.76 5.84
CA ASP A 39 17.44 -3.98 7.05
C ASP A 39 16.69 -3.46 8.29
N LYS A 40 16.22 -4.38 9.14
CA LYS A 40 15.53 -4.07 10.41
C LYS A 40 16.35 -3.17 11.34
N SER A 41 17.68 -3.21 11.25
CA SER A 41 18.56 -2.42 12.12
C SER A 41 18.82 -1.00 11.60
N ALA A 42 18.44 -0.71 10.36
CA ALA A 42 18.61 0.58 9.70
C ALA A 42 17.25 1.20 9.36
N GLN A 43 16.68 1.96 10.30
CA GLN A 43 15.46 2.73 10.04
C GLN A 43 15.76 3.87 9.06
N PRO A 44 15.02 3.98 7.93
CA PRO A 44 15.28 5.04 6.96
C PRO A 44 14.87 6.40 7.52
N VAL A 45 15.62 7.44 7.12
CA VAL A 45 15.26 8.84 7.37
C VAL A 45 14.56 9.45 6.15
N ALA A 46 13.88 10.58 6.35
CA ALA A 46 13.09 11.23 5.29
C ALA A 46 13.88 11.47 3.99
N ARG A 47 15.14 11.90 4.09
CA ARG A 47 16.01 12.15 2.91
C ARG A 47 16.32 10.89 2.11
N GLU A 48 16.46 9.74 2.78
CA GLU A 48 16.70 8.46 2.10
C GLU A 48 15.44 8.01 1.36
N ILE A 49 14.27 8.17 2.00
CA ILE A 49 12.97 7.89 1.38
C ILE A 49 12.80 8.76 0.14
N GLU A 50 13.00 10.07 0.25
CA GLU A 50 12.94 11.01 -0.88
C GLU A 50 13.88 10.61 -2.02
N SER A 51 15.15 10.29 -1.69
CA SER A 51 16.14 9.87 -2.68
C SER A 51 15.75 8.58 -3.42
N VAL A 52 15.16 7.61 -2.72
CA VAL A 52 14.72 6.34 -3.30
C VAL A 52 13.50 6.54 -4.20
N LEU A 53 12.55 7.38 -3.77
CA LEU A 53 11.35 7.69 -4.53
C LEU A 53 11.66 8.49 -5.81
N GLY A 54 12.68 9.36 -5.77
CA GLY A 54 13.08 10.17 -6.91
C GLY A 54 11.91 10.97 -7.48
N SER A 55 11.61 10.77 -8.77
CA SER A 55 10.50 11.46 -9.45
C SER A 55 9.11 11.13 -8.91
N ALA A 56 8.94 10.06 -8.14
CA ALA A 56 7.67 9.72 -7.50
C ALA A 56 7.46 10.42 -6.15
N PHE A 57 8.45 11.16 -5.64
CA PHE A 57 8.33 11.86 -4.36
C PHE A 57 7.14 12.85 -4.29
N PRO A 58 6.80 13.63 -5.33
CA PRO A 58 5.61 14.49 -5.30
C PRO A 58 4.29 13.72 -5.09
N LEU A 59 4.18 12.50 -5.64
CA LEU A 59 3.01 11.63 -5.45
C LEU A 59 2.92 11.13 -4.00
N TRP A 60 4.07 10.81 -3.42
CA TRP A 60 4.18 10.43 -2.00
C TRP A 60 3.78 11.58 -1.09
N GLU A 61 4.34 12.78 -1.31
CA GLU A 61 4.00 13.98 -0.54
C GLU A 61 2.51 14.30 -0.62
N ARG A 62 1.90 14.18 -1.80
CA ARG A 62 0.46 14.38 -1.97
C ARG A 62 -0.36 13.47 -1.05
N LEU A 63 -0.05 12.17 -1.00
CA LEU A 63 -0.75 11.24 -0.10
C LEU A 63 -0.48 11.53 1.38
N VAL A 64 0.76 11.85 1.74
CA VAL A 64 1.12 12.22 3.12
C VAL A 64 0.36 13.48 3.57
N ASN A 65 0.26 14.49 2.71
CA ASN A 65 -0.49 15.71 2.98
C ASN A 65 -1.99 15.42 3.10
N CYS A 66 -2.56 14.62 2.20
CA CYS A 66 -3.95 14.17 2.29
C CYS A 66 -4.23 13.46 3.65
N LEU A 67 -3.30 12.63 4.13
CA LEU A 67 -3.42 11.95 5.42
C LEU A 67 -3.35 12.92 6.60
N ALA A 68 -2.45 13.89 6.55
CA ALA A 68 -2.31 14.92 7.56
C ALA A 68 -3.56 15.82 7.64
N GLU A 69 -4.06 16.30 6.50
CA GLU A 69 -5.19 17.23 6.43
C GLU A 69 -6.53 16.57 6.77
N ASN A 70 -6.81 15.41 6.16
CA ASN A 70 -8.13 14.79 6.26
C ASN A 70 -8.30 13.93 7.52
N TYR A 71 -7.20 13.41 8.09
CA TYR A 71 -7.26 12.46 9.19
C TYR A 71 -6.54 12.92 10.45
N GLN A 72 -5.73 13.98 10.38
CA GLN A 72 -4.87 14.47 11.47
C GLN A 72 -4.07 13.31 12.11
N MET A 73 -3.50 12.47 11.25
CA MET A 73 -2.72 11.30 11.63
C MET A 73 -1.27 11.50 11.24
N ALA A 74 -0.36 11.34 12.20
CA ALA A 74 1.05 11.20 11.92
C ALA A 74 1.34 9.76 11.44
N GLY A 75 2.25 9.61 10.50
CA GLY A 75 2.76 8.31 10.08
C GLY A 75 3.88 7.85 11.01
N ASP A 76 3.86 6.57 11.38
CA ASP A 76 4.93 5.92 12.15
C ASP A 76 5.76 5.06 11.20
N LEU A 77 7.09 5.20 11.20
CA LEU A 77 7.95 4.24 10.52
C LEU A 77 7.91 2.90 11.25
N SER A 78 7.58 1.83 10.52
CA SER A 78 7.37 0.50 11.06
C SER A 78 8.07 -0.54 10.20
N TYR A 79 8.74 -1.52 10.83
CA TYR A 79 9.34 -2.64 10.13
C TYR A 79 8.35 -3.81 10.05
N GLY A 80 7.88 -4.12 8.84
CA GLY A 80 6.86 -5.14 8.57
C GLY A 80 7.38 -6.57 8.48
N GLY A 81 8.67 -6.81 8.73
CA GLY A 81 9.31 -8.12 8.55
C GLY A 81 9.97 -8.28 7.19
N LYS A 82 10.67 -9.40 7.00
CA LYS A 82 11.56 -9.65 5.84
C LYS A 82 10.87 -9.55 4.47
N ASN A 83 9.58 -9.85 4.38
CA ASN A 83 8.82 -9.81 3.13
C ASN A 83 8.29 -8.40 2.81
N TYR A 84 8.35 -7.46 3.76
CA TYR A 84 7.72 -6.15 3.66
C TYR A 84 8.73 -5.00 3.76
N GLY A 85 9.72 -5.12 4.64
CA GLY A 85 10.67 -4.06 4.97
C GLY A 85 10.03 -2.91 5.76
N TRP A 86 10.69 -1.76 5.76
CA TRP A 86 10.21 -0.54 6.41
C TRP A 86 9.08 0.12 5.60
N ASN A 87 8.06 0.60 6.31
CA ASN A 87 6.95 1.33 5.74
C ASN A 87 6.56 2.51 6.61
N LEU A 88 5.96 3.53 5.99
CA LEU A 88 5.31 4.61 6.71
C LEU A 88 3.86 4.21 6.97
N TRP A 89 3.55 3.95 8.24
CA TRP A 89 2.28 3.35 8.65
C TRP A 89 1.35 4.36 9.29
N TYR A 90 0.13 4.48 8.77
CA TYR A 90 -0.92 5.33 9.32
C TYR A 90 -1.99 4.47 9.98
N ARG A 91 -2.12 4.57 11.31
CA ARG A 91 -3.09 3.79 12.09
C ARG A 91 -3.69 4.60 13.24
N LYS A 92 -4.92 4.28 13.64
CA LYS A 92 -5.56 4.89 14.82
C LYS A 92 -6.21 3.79 15.66
N SER A 93 -5.93 3.79 16.96
CA SER A 93 -6.48 2.80 17.91
C SER A 93 -6.25 1.35 17.44
N GLY A 94 -5.04 1.06 16.97
CA GLY A 94 -4.65 -0.27 16.47
C GLY A 94 -5.16 -0.65 15.08
N LYS A 95 -6.03 0.16 14.45
CA LYS A 95 -6.57 -0.11 13.11
C LYS A 95 -5.77 0.60 12.03
N SER A 96 -5.23 -0.16 11.08
CA SER A 96 -4.51 0.37 9.90
C SER A 96 -5.47 1.16 9.00
N LEU A 97 -5.05 2.36 8.59
CA LEU A 97 -5.66 3.15 7.53
C LEU A 97 -4.96 2.86 6.21
N VAL A 98 -3.64 3.05 6.17
CA VAL A 98 -2.78 2.78 5.02
C VAL A 98 -1.34 2.54 5.46
N SER A 99 -0.61 1.71 4.74
CA SER A 99 0.85 1.55 4.88
C SER A 99 1.51 1.91 3.56
N LEU A 100 2.53 2.78 3.58
CA LEU A 100 3.26 3.21 2.37
C LEU A 100 4.67 2.61 2.37
N TYR A 101 5.00 1.85 1.33
CA TYR A 101 6.29 1.16 1.19
C TYR A 101 7.11 1.86 0.10
N PRO A 102 8.22 2.56 0.45
CA PRO A 102 9.09 3.16 -0.54
C PRO A 102 9.70 2.11 -1.48
N GLN A 103 9.72 2.40 -2.77
CA GLN A 103 10.40 1.60 -3.79
C GLN A 103 11.28 2.52 -4.66
N SER A 104 12.22 1.95 -5.39
CA SER A 104 13.06 2.73 -6.30
C SER A 104 12.20 3.35 -7.41
N GLY A 105 12.05 4.67 -7.42
CA GLY A 105 11.26 5.42 -8.41
C GLY A 105 9.74 5.32 -8.26
N SER A 106 9.22 4.73 -7.18
CA SER A 106 7.78 4.50 -6.97
C SER A 106 7.50 4.17 -5.50
N PHE A 107 6.24 3.90 -5.14
CA PHE A 107 5.93 3.27 -3.85
C PHE A 107 4.69 2.40 -3.95
N VAL A 108 4.46 1.57 -2.94
CA VAL A 108 3.24 0.78 -2.81
C VAL A 108 2.39 1.33 -1.66
N ALA A 109 1.12 1.58 -1.92
CA ALA A 109 0.13 1.91 -0.91
C ALA A 109 -0.72 0.67 -0.57
N GLN A 110 -0.63 0.20 0.67
CA GLN A 110 -1.43 -0.91 1.16
C GLN A 110 -2.71 -0.40 1.82
N VAL A 111 -3.86 -0.76 1.27
CA VAL A 111 -5.18 -0.49 1.85
C VAL A 111 -5.89 -1.81 2.10
N VAL A 112 -6.29 -2.04 3.36
CA VAL A 112 -7.04 -3.24 3.75
C VAL A 112 -8.53 -2.92 3.85
N LEU A 113 -9.38 -3.58 3.06
CA LEU A 113 -10.83 -3.33 3.06
C LEU A 113 -11.61 -4.49 3.69
N GLY A 114 -12.53 -4.18 4.60
CA GLY A 114 -13.51 -5.16 5.08
C GLY A 114 -14.55 -5.49 4.00
N LYS A 115 -15.32 -6.57 4.19
CA LYS A 115 -16.31 -7.05 3.20
C LYS A 115 -17.29 -5.95 2.73
N GLU A 116 -17.91 -5.22 3.66
CA GLU A 116 -18.83 -4.12 3.33
C GLU A 116 -18.13 -2.96 2.60
N GLN A 117 -16.84 -2.74 2.85
CA GLN A 117 -16.06 -1.71 2.19
C GLN A 117 -15.72 -2.12 0.75
N VAL A 118 -15.43 -3.41 0.53
CA VAL A 118 -15.21 -3.96 -0.81
C VAL A 118 -16.45 -3.80 -1.68
N GLU A 119 -17.64 -4.13 -1.16
CA GLU A 119 -18.91 -3.97 -1.88
C GLU A 119 -19.14 -2.52 -2.35
N LYS A 120 -18.85 -1.54 -1.48
CA LYS A 120 -18.94 -0.12 -1.83
C LYS A 120 -17.83 0.30 -2.81
N ALA A 121 -16.62 -0.23 -2.65
CA ALA A 121 -15.49 0.12 -3.49
C ALA A 121 -15.66 -0.36 -4.93
N LEU A 122 -16.43 -1.43 -5.16
CA LEU A 122 -16.75 -1.93 -6.51
C LEU A 122 -17.63 -0.96 -7.31
N ALA A 123 -18.28 0.01 -6.65
CA ALA A 123 -19.03 1.07 -7.31
C ALA A 123 -18.21 2.34 -7.59
N LEU A 124 -16.93 2.38 -7.17
CA LEU A 124 -16.03 3.50 -7.45
C LEU A 124 -15.45 3.38 -8.86
N GLU A 125 -15.24 4.52 -9.51
CA GLU A 125 -14.44 4.61 -10.73
C GLU A 125 -12.96 4.61 -10.35
N LEU A 126 -12.36 3.42 -10.32
CA LEU A 126 -10.94 3.21 -10.05
C LEU A 126 -10.21 2.89 -11.35
N GLY A 127 -8.97 3.36 -11.45
CA GLY A 127 -8.05 3.03 -12.52
C GLY A 127 -7.75 1.52 -12.59
N ALA A 128 -7.12 1.10 -13.69
CA ALA A 128 -6.93 -0.32 -14.02
C ALA A 128 -6.19 -1.11 -12.91
N LYS A 129 -5.20 -0.50 -12.25
CA LYS A 129 -4.41 -1.16 -11.19
C LYS A 129 -5.25 -1.41 -9.94
N ALA A 130 -5.79 -0.34 -9.33
CA ALA A 130 -6.57 -0.45 -8.10
C ALA A 130 -7.87 -1.24 -8.32
N GLY A 131 -8.58 -0.98 -9.43
CA GLY A 131 -9.79 -1.71 -9.80
C GLY A 131 -9.53 -3.18 -10.11
N GLY A 132 -8.42 -3.50 -10.77
CA GLY A 132 -7.98 -4.87 -11.02
C GLY A 132 -7.71 -5.63 -9.72
N MET A 133 -6.93 -5.04 -8.81
CA MET A 133 -6.65 -5.64 -7.50
C MET A 133 -7.94 -5.82 -6.68
N LEU A 134 -8.82 -4.83 -6.65
CA LEU A 134 -10.10 -4.92 -5.93
C LEU A 134 -10.93 -6.13 -6.36
N ARG A 135 -10.95 -6.45 -7.67
CA ARG A 135 -11.70 -7.58 -8.23
C ARG A 135 -10.98 -8.92 -8.05
N ASN A 136 -9.66 -8.95 -8.16
CA ASN A 136 -8.89 -10.19 -8.29
C ASN A 136 -8.25 -10.66 -6.97
N THR A 137 -8.04 -9.77 -6.00
CA THR A 137 -7.44 -10.14 -4.71
C THR A 137 -8.46 -10.94 -3.88
N PRO A 138 -8.07 -12.06 -3.25
CA PRO A 138 -8.94 -12.82 -2.34
C PRO A 138 -9.42 -11.99 -1.14
N GLN A 139 -10.58 -12.35 -0.58
CA GLN A 139 -11.04 -11.80 0.69
C GLN A 139 -10.48 -12.66 1.84
N LEU A 140 -9.67 -12.07 2.71
CA LEU A 140 -9.17 -12.74 3.92
C LEU A 140 -10.06 -12.40 5.13
N HIS A 141 -9.81 -13.09 6.24
CA HIS A 141 -10.53 -12.93 7.50
C HIS A 141 -10.44 -11.50 8.08
N ASP A 142 -9.31 -10.84 7.88
CA ASP A 142 -9.01 -9.50 8.36
C ASP A 142 -9.22 -8.40 7.29
N GLY A 143 -9.49 -8.79 6.05
CA GLY A 143 -9.81 -7.89 4.96
C GLY A 143 -9.30 -8.34 3.60
N LYS A 144 -9.56 -7.53 2.58
CA LYS A 144 -8.93 -7.62 1.26
C LYS A 144 -7.75 -6.67 1.24
N TRP A 145 -6.55 -7.20 1.05
CA TRP A 145 -5.30 -6.46 1.15
C TRP A 145 -4.87 -5.96 -0.24
N LEU A 146 -5.13 -4.70 -0.55
CA LEU A 146 -4.79 -4.09 -1.83
C LEU A 146 -3.41 -3.44 -1.73
N PHE A 147 -2.43 -3.93 -2.50
CA PHE A 147 -1.06 -3.39 -2.55
C PHE A 147 -0.87 -2.59 -3.85
N ILE A 148 -1.37 -1.36 -3.87
CA ILE A 148 -1.49 -0.57 -5.08
C ILE A 148 -0.13 0.08 -5.41
N PRO A 149 0.51 -0.23 -6.55
CA PRO A 149 1.72 0.44 -6.98
C PRO A 149 1.38 1.84 -7.48
N VAL A 150 1.95 2.84 -6.84
CA VAL A 150 1.73 4.26 -7.16
C VAL A 150 2.89 4.77 -7.99
N THR A 151 2.59 5.03 -9.26
CA THR A 151 3.56 5.60 -10.23
C THR A 151 2.98 6.81 -10.96
N THR A 152 1.69 7.11 -10.78
CA THR A 152 0.97 8.18 -11.47
C THR A 152 0.01 8.91 -10.53
N GLU A 153 -0.45 10.08 -10.96
CA GLU A 153 -1.48 10.85 -10.28
C GLU A 153 -2.84 10.12 -10.23
N GLU A 154 -3.13 9.25 -11.20
CA GLU A 154 -4.33 8.40 -11.17
C GLU A 154 -4.27 7.40 -10.03
N ASP A 155 -3.13 6.73 -9.84
CA ASP A 155 -2.95 5.79 -8.74
C ASP A 155 -3.10 6.48 -7.37
N VAL A 156 -2.60 7.72 -7.23
CA VAL A 156 -2.81 8.52 -6.01
C VAL A 156 -4.30 8.80 -5.78
N ARG A 157 -5.03 9.24 -6.81
CA ARG A 157 -6.48 9.49 -6.71
C ARG A 157 -7.24 8.23 -6.31
N ASP A 158 -6.90 7.08 -6.87
CA ASP A 158 -7.51 5.80 -6.52
C ASP A 158 -7.30 5.48 -5.03
N VAL A 159 -6.07 5.64 -4.53
CA VAL A 159 -5.76 5.45 -3.11
C VAL A 159 -6.58 6.42 -2.26
N GLU A 160 -6.61 7.71 -2.59
CA GLU A 160 -7.41 8.73 -1.89
C GLU A 160 -8.90 8.34 -1.80
N GLN A 161 -9.50 7.90 -2.91
CA GLN A 161 -10.90 7.43 -2.93
C GLN A 161 -11.12 6.24 -1.99
N LEU A 162 -10.21 5.28 -1.98
CA LEU A 162 -10.29 4.11 -1.10
C LEU A 162 -10.13 4.51 0.38
N LEU A 163 -9.29 5.49 0.70
CA LEU A 163 -9.16 6.01 2.06
C LEU A 163 -10.43 6.70 2.54
N LEU A 164 -11.04 7.54 1.69
CA LEU A 164 -12.31 8.22 1.98
C LEU A 164 -13.43 7.21 2.27
N LEU A 165 -13.49 6.14 1.49
CA LEU A 165 -14.43 5.04 1.70
C LEU A 165 -14.14 4.27 2.98
N LYS A 166 -12.86 3.95 3.23
CA LYS A 166 -12.42 3.14 4.38
C LYS A 166 -12.66 3.88 5.70
N LYS A 167 -12.46 5.19 5.72
CA LYS A 167 -12.63 6.02 6.91
C LYS A 167 -13.08 7.41 6.49
N ARG A 168 -14.16 7.87 7.13
CA ARG A 168 -14.62 9.25 6.97
C ARG A 168 -13.52 10.23 7.44
N PRO A 169 -13.17 11.24 6.63
CA PRO A 169 -12.34 12.35 7.08
C PRO A 169 -12.88 13.00 8.34
N LEU A 170 -12.00 13.59 9.13
CA LEU A 170 -12.40 14.50 10.18
C LEU A 170 -13.12 15.68 9.52
N LYS A 171 -14.21 16.15 10.13
CA LYS A 171 -14.82 17.41 9.71
C LYS A 171 -13.75 18.50 9.87
N THR A 172 -13.26 19.04 8.76
CA THR A 172 -12.55 20.32 8.80
C THR A 172 -13.52 21.30 9.45
N ARG A 173 -13.18 21.84 10.62
CA ARG A 173 -13.92 22.97 11.16
C ARG A 173 -13.72 24.09 10.14
N SER A 174 -14.68 24.29 9.23
CA SER A 174 -14.78 25.53 8.48
C SER A 174 -14.85 26.63 9.52
N GLY A 175 -13.74 27.35 9.67
CA GLY A 175 -13.67 28.53 10.52
C GLY A 175 -14.75 29.51 10.07
N LYS A 176 -15.49 29.98 11.05
CA LYS A 176 -16.39 31.13 10.94
C LYS A 176 -15.58 32.38 10.60
#